data_AF-A0A850AUP3-F1
#
_entry.id   AF-A0A850AUP3-F1
#
_cell.length_a   1.000
_cell.length_b   1.000
_cell.length_c   1.000
_cell.angle_alpha   90.00
_cell.angle_beta   90.00
_cell.angle_gamma   90.00
#
_symmetry.space_group_name_H-M   'P 1'
#
loop_
_entity.id
_entity.type
_entity.pdbx_description
1 polymer ?
#
loop_
_entity_poly.entity_id
_entity_poly.type
_entity_poly.pdbx_seq_one_letter_code
_entity_poly.pdbx_strand_id
1 'polypeptide(L)'
;MDLVAVEERFGSWMAQYAYANLITQDKLLEMGRVDNGAVVVGGRRFTTLIAAFEPFPMPGLLPLMEQLAATGGRVIWSGPPPVLGRDGVPALETWGKLFGVSYRPEAEEGLMAPGRRVIFEGALGNLEPQTILTDLLIDHVYPTTPLEGVEVLARTQAGVVGTRRIFPGGGSAITLGFRPRDDQSGSLGYESRTWFEALLALGAYPGSGRWPDTNDNTEYLSRTTRYLFCRFPNGTVAVAPHLRDVPEDWDGGFARDAVRDAAAMKRVALPSEEIDLQGVRVHGHSVTYNGRWSMAFRMGARDGVSSQKPILLAFAGAHCDRITVDGQETVFADGPVDQIAWGPIPPERRVVPGAALQMMVHGTGQIRIPTTLTGPVRVYAEGARPGSRGPEVAATLEDGVLSIRMIPETRGRWLYAVQE
;
A
#
# COMPACT_ATOMS: atom_id res chain seq x y z
N MET A 1 28.10 21.50 4.27
CA MET A 1 26.93 20.80 4.83
C MET A 1 27.31 19.34 4.86
N ASP A 2 27.77 18.89 6.02
CA ASP A 2 28.35 17.57 6.23
C ASP A 2 27.44 16.84 7.23
N LEU A 3 26.73 15.81 6.74
CA LEU A 3 25.91 14.88 7.52
C LEU A 3 26.36 13.48 7.09
N VAL A 4 27.41 13.05 7.77
CA VAL A 4 28.25 11.85 7.60
C VAL A 4 27.44 10.54 7.54
N ALA A 5 26.77 10.24 6.43
CA ALA A 5 26.22 8.94 6.03
C ALA A 5 25.56 9.10 4.65
N VAL A 6 25.33 8.00 3.92
CA VAL A 6 24.49 7.92 2.69
C VAL A 6 23.39 8.99 2.74
N GLU A 7 23.52 10.01 1.88
CA GLU A 7 22.77 11.25 1.94
C GLU A 7 21.26 11.01 2.21
N GLU A 8 20.76 11.45 3.38
CA GLU A 8 19.34 11.37 3.76
C GLU A 8 18.39 11.97 2.70
N ARG A 9 18.92 12.81 1.79
CA ARG A 9 18.22 13.31 0.60
C ARG A 9 17.64 12.19 -0.27
N PHE A 10 18.21 10.99 -0.27
CA PHE A 10 17.80 9.90 -1.15
C PHE A 10 16.84 8.90 -0.49
N GLY A 11 16.79 8.83 0.85
CA GLY A 11 16.03 7.82 1.58
C GLY A 11 14.51 7.95 1.41
N SER A 12 13.99 9.18 1.27
CA SER A 12 12.57 9.43 1.00
C SER A 12 12.24 9.46 -0.50
N TRP A 13 13.19 9.85 -1.35
CA TRP A 13 13.01 9.99 -2.81
C TRP A 13 12.97 8.65 -3.58
N MET A 14 13.26 7.54 -2.91
CA MET A 14 13.30 6.21 -3.53
C MET A 14 12.04 5.36 -3.29
N ALA A 15 11.15 5.76 -2.36
CA ALA A 15 10.09 4.87 -1.86
C ALA A 15 8.77 5.55 -1.45
N GLN A 16 8.50 6.80 -1.85
CA GLN A 16 7.19 7.45 -1.60
C GLN A 16 6.17 7.08 -2.67
N TYR A 17 5.84 5.79 -2.77
CA TYR A 17 4.92 5.29 -3.78
C TYR A 17 3.74 4.58 -3.14
N ALA A 18 2.54 4.86 -3.65
CA ALA A 18 1.29 4.20 -3.22
C ALA A 18 1.26 2.68 -3.42
N TYR A 19 2.26 2.10 -4.11
CA TYR A 19 2.34 0.68 -4.43
C TYR A 19 3.38 -0.10 -3.60
N ALA A 20 4.05 0.54 -2.64
CA ALA A 20 5.07 -0.09 -1.81
C ALA A 20 5.01 0.43 -0.37
N ASN A 21 5.48 -0.40 0.56
CA ASN A 21 5.65 0.02 1.96
C ASN A 21 7.14 0.12 2.27
N LEU A 22 7.52 1.18 2.98
CA LEU A 22 8.87 1.37 3.47
C LEU A 22 8.98 0.87 4.91
N ILE A 23 10.07 0.16 5.21
CA ILE A 23 10.43 -0.28 6.55
C ILE A 23 11.96 -0.20 6.67
N THR A 24 12.45 0.24 7.83
CA THR A 24 13.90 0.23 8.10
C THR A 24 14.38 -1.20 8.32
N GLN A 25 15.67 -1.47 8.08
CA GLN A 25 16.23 -2.79 8.37
C GLN A 25 16.04 -3.17 9.85
N ASP A 26 16.23 -2.22 10.76
CA ASP A 26 16.01 -2.42 12.21
C ASP A 26 14.60 -2.93 12.50
N LYS A 27 13.57 -2.26 11.98
CA LYS A 27 12.17 -2.68 12.21
C LYS A 27 11.79 -3.94 11.46
N LEU A 28 12.37 -4.18 10.29
CA LEU A 28 12.17 -5.42 9.55
C LEU A 28 12.72 -6.62 10.33
N LEU A 29 13.93 -6.51 10.90
CA LEU A 29 14.54 -7.61 11.66
C LEU A 29 13.93 -7.77 13.05
N GLU A 30 13.44 -6.69 13.67
CA GLU A 30 12.74 -6.73 14.95
C GLU A 30 11.35 -7.39 14.84
N MET A 31 10.58 -7.03 13.80
CA MET A 31 9.14 -7.35 13.72
C MET A 31 8.79 -8.35 12.61
N GLY A 32 9.66 -8.51 11.63
CA GLY A 32 9.42 -9.33 10.45
C GLY A 32 9.81 -10.79 10.65
N ARG A 33 9.04 -11.69 10.05
CA ARG A 33 9.40 -13.11 9.94
C ARG A 33 9.07 -13.63 8.55
N VAL A 34 9.87 -14.57 8.04
CA VAL A 34 9.53 -15.27 6.80
C VAL A 34 8.59 -16.43 7.10
N ASP A 35 7.49 -16.48 6.37
CA ASP A 35 6.48 -17.53 6.44
C ASP A 35 5.99 -17.85 5.02
N ASN A 36 6.26 -19.07 4.55
CA ASN A 36 5.80 -19.59 3.26
C ASN A 36 6.01 -18.62 2.07
N GLY A 37 7.23 -18.11 1.87
CA GLY A 37 7.54 -17.24 0.73
C GLY A 37 7.05 -15.79 0.88
N ALA A 38 6.76 -15.34 2.10
CA ALA A 38 6.49 -13.94 2.37
C ALA A 38 7.09 -13.48 3.71
N VAL A 39 7.40 -12.19 3.79
CA VAL A 39 7.63 -11.51 5.07
C VAL A 39 6.29 -11.15 5.68
N VAL A 40 6.08 -11.57 6.93
CA VAL A 40 4.93 -11.19 7.74
C VAL A 40 5.37 -10.14 8.75
N VAL A 41 4.75 -8.96 8.71
CA VAL A 41 5.01 -7.85 9.64
C VAL A 41 3.71 -7.08 9.91
N GLY A 42 3.40 -6.83 11.18
CA GLY A 42 2.18 -6.09 11.57
C GLY A 42 0.87 -6.69 11.04
N GLY A 43 0.79 -8.02 10.92
CA GLY A 43 -0.38 -8.72 10.36
C GLY A 43 -0.52 -8.61 8.83
N ARG A 44 0.45 -8.01 8.14
CA ARG A 44 0.51 -7.92 6.67
C ARG A 44 1.51 -8.92 6.13
N ARG A 45 1.29 -9.35 4.88
CA ARG A 45 2.08 -10.36 4.18
C ARG A 45 2.65 -9.78 2.89
N PHE A 46 3.97 -9.81 2.74
CA PHE A 46 4.71 -9.25 1.59
C PHE A 46 5.53 -10.33 0.90
N THR A 47 5.24 -10.61 -0.38
CA THR A 47 5.96 -11.64 -1.15
C THR A 47 7.20 -11.10 -1.87
N THR A 48 7.45 -9.80 -1.77
CA THR A 48 8.61 -9.12 -2.35
C THR A 48 9.26 -8.25 -1.29
N LEU A 49 10.57 -8.43 -1.11
CA LEU A 49 11.41 -7.56 -0.31
C LEU A 49 12.43 -6.88 -1.22
N ILE A 50 12.58 -5.58 -1.05
CA ILE A 50 13.45 -4.74 -1.87
C ILE A 50 14.47 -4.09 -0.93
N ALA A 51 15.76 -4.27 -1.23
CA ALA A 51 16.84 -3.45 -0.70
C ALA A 51 17.16 -2.39 -1.76
N ALA A 52 16.89 -1.12 -1.47
CA ALA A 52 17.13 0.00 -2.38
C ALA A 52 18.29 0.83 -1.86
N PHE A 53 19.39 0.86 -2.62
CA PHE A 53 20.62 1.56 -2.29
C PHE A 53 21.13 1.24 -0.87
N GLU A 54 21.49 -0.02 -0.65
CA GLU A 54 21.80 -0.54 0.69
C GLU A 54 23.26 -1.03 0.82
N PRO A 55 24.26 -0.12 0.81
CA PRO A 55 25.68 -0.51 0.78
C PRO A 55 26.16 -1.21 2.06
N PHE A 56 25.47 -1.04 3.19
CA PHE A 56 25.85 -1.55 4.50
C PHE A 56 24.70 -2.34 5.16
N PRO A 57 24.38 -3.54 4.66
CA PRO A 57 23.31 -4.35 5.24
C PRO A 57 23.61 -4.72 6.68
N MET A 58 22.57 -4.79 7.50
CA MET A 58 22.66 -5.35 8.84
C MET A 58 22.82 -6.88 8.76
N PRO A 59 23.50 -7.51 9.73
CA PRO A 59 23.88 -8.93 9.64
C PRO A 59 22.72 -9.90 9.37
N GLY A 60 21.50 -9.57 9.83
CA GLY A 60 20.31 -10.41 9.63
C GLY A 60 19.58 -10.21 8.29
N LEU A 61 19.92 -9.19 7.49
CA LEU A 61 19.17 -8.88 6.27
C LEU A 61 19.38 -9.93 5.18
N LEU A 62 20.63 -10.27 4.83
CA LEU A 62 20.92 -11.26 3.79
C LEU A 62 20.38 -12.66 4.15
N PRO A 63 20.52 -13.16 5.39
CA PRO A 63 19.88 -14.42 5.80
C PRO A 63 18.34 -14.39 5.66
N LEU A 64 17.68 -13.29 6.05
CA LEU A 64 16.24 -13.14 5.91
C LEU A 64 15.84 -13.16 4.42
N MET A 65 16.59 -12.46 3.57
CA MET A 65 16.38 -12.45 2.12
C MET A 65 16.56 -13.84 1.50
N GLU A 66 17.59 -14.58 1.91
CA GLU A 66 17.81 -15.95 1.48
C GLU A 66 16.65 -16.87 1.88
N GLN A 67 16.20 -16.79 3.14
CA GLN A 67 15.05 -17.55 3.62
C GLN A 67 13.78 -17.22 2.83
N LEU A 68 13.55 -15.93 2.53
CA LEU A 68 12.42 -15.51 1.71
C LEU A 68 12.47 -16.11 0.31
N ALA A 69 13.60 -15.99 -0.38
CA ALA A 69 13.78 -16.52 -1.72
C ALA A 69 13.68 -18.06 -1.77
N ALA A 70 14.27 -18.75 -0.79
CA ALA A 70 14.23 -20.21 -0.70
C ALA A 70 12.82 -20.76 -0.50
N THR A 71 11.92 -19.98 0.14
CA THR A 71 10.55 -20.40 0.46
C THR A 71 9.49 -19.89 -0.51
N GLY A 72 9.88 -19.35 -1.68
CA GLY A 72 8.94 -18.94 -2.74
C GLY A 72 8.77 -17.43 -2.91
N GLY A 73 9.41 -16.62 -2.06
CA GLY A 73 9.35 -15.17 -2.12
C GLY A 73 10.35 -14.57 -3.10
N ARG A 74 10.28 -13.25 -3.28
CA ARG A 74 11.14 -12.49 -4.17
C ARG A 74 11.97 -11.49 -3.39
N VAL A 75 13.27 -11.46 -3.68
CA VAL A 75 14.19 -10.47 -3.13
C VAL A 75 14.85 -9.71 -4.25
N ILE A 76 14.87 -8.39 -4.13
CA ILE A 76 15.45 -7.49 -5.13
C ILE A 76 16.49 -6.63 -4.44
N TRP A 77 17.69 -6.58 -5.01
CA TRP A 77 18.74 -5.69 -4.59
C TRP A 77 18.99 -4.66 -5.68
N SER A 78 18.65 -3.39 -5.43
CA SER A 78 18.87 -2.30 -6.36
C SER A 78 19.97 -1.37 -5.85
N GLY A 79 20.95 -1.07 -6.72
CA GLY A 79 22.11 -0.22 -6.40
C GLY A 79 23.39 -1.02 -6.11
N PRO A 80 24.30 -0.49 -5.28
CA PRO A 80 25.63 -1.07 -5.08
C PRO A 80 25.57 -2.46 -4.42
N PRO A 81 26.32 -3.46 -4.92
CA PRO A 81 26.62 -4.66 -4.15
C PRO A 81 27.33 -4.30 -2.83
N PRO A 82 26.94 -4.89 -1.69
CA PRO A 82 27.51 -4.55 -0.40
C PRO A 82 28.91 -5.17 -0.26
N VAL A 83 29.92 -4.34 0.04
CA VAL A 83 31.27 -4.83 0.32
C VAL A 83 31.39 -5.26 1.79
N LEU A 84 30.85 -4.43 2.69
CA LEU A 84 30.85 -4.64 4.14
C LEU A 84 29.42 -4.59 4.67
N GLY A 85 29.15 -5.34 5.74
CA GLY A 85 27.98 -5.16 6.57
C GLY A 85 28.14 -3.96 7.51
N ARG A 86 27.04 -3.57 8.15
CA ARG A 86 27.00 -2.46 9.12
C ARG A 86 27.90 -2.69 10.35
N ASP A 87 28.23 -3.94 10.64
CA ASP A 87 29.15 -4.38 11.68
C ASP A 87 30.62 -4.44 11.21
N GLY A 88 30.90 -4.06 9.96
CA GLY A 88 32.23 -4.11 9.36
C GLY A 88 32.65 -5.49 8.85
N VAL A 89 31.76 -6.49 8.86
CA VAL A 89 32.05 -7.84 8.36
C VAL A 89 31.91 -7.89 6.83
N PRO A 90 32.81 -8.57 6.08
CA PRO A 90 32.65 -8.72 4.64
C PRO A 90 31.30 -9.33 4.23
N ALA A 91 30.56 -8.65 3.36
CA ALA A 91 29.23 -9.05 2.93
C ALA A 91 29.17 -9.54 1.46
N LEU A 92 30.16 -9.15 0.66
CA LEU A 92 30.13 -9.32 -0.80
C LEU A 92 29.99 -10.78 -1.25
N GLU A 93 30.73 -11.70 -0.62
CA GLU A 93 30.69 -13.11 -0.99
C GLU A 93 29.31 -13.72 -0.68
N THR A 94 28.77 -13.44 0.50
CA THR A 94 27.44 -13.89 0.92
C THR A 94 26.35 -13.34 -0.01
N TRP A 95 26.44 -12.04 -0.33
CA TRP A 95 25.54 -11.40 -1.29
C TRP A 95 25.65 -12.03 -2.69
N GLY A 96 26.87 -12.19 -3.22
CA GLY A 96 27.10 -12.79 -4.53
C GLY A 96 26.58 -14.22 -4.61
N LYS A 97 26.76 -15.00 -3.54
CA LYS A 97 26.18 -16.35 -3.42
C LYS A 97 24.66 -16.34 -3.44
N LEU A 98 24.00 -15.45 -2.71
CA LEU A 98 22.53 -15.33 -2.70
C LEU A 98 22.00 -15.03 -4.10
N PHE A 99 22.58 -14.04 -4.77
CA PHE A 99 22.10 -13.55 -6.06
C PHE A 99 22.66 -14.31 -7.29
N GLY A 100 23.63 -15.19 -7.09
CA GLY A 100 24.25 -15.97 -8.18
C GLY A 100 25.09 -15.12 -9.12
N VAL A 101 25.82 -14.14 -8.58
CA VAL A 101 26.65 -13.24 -9.36
C VAL A 101 28.02 -13.07 -8.71
N SER A 102 29.00 -12.67 -9.51
CA SER A 102 30.25 -12.09 -9.01
C SER A 102 30.31 -10.61 -9.32
N TYR A 103 30.94 -9.86 -8.43
CA TYR A 103 31.17 -8.43 -8.56
C TYR A 103 32.57 -8.12 -8.07
N ARG A 104 33.26 -7.24 -8.78
CA ARG A 104 34.56 -6.73 -8.38
C ARG A 104 34.39 -5.26 -7.97
N PRO A 105 34.55 -4.92 -6.69
CA PRO A 105 34.46 -3.53 -6.27
C PRO A 105 35.62 -2.72 -6.84
N GLU A 106 35.31 -1.49 -7.22
CA GLU A 106 36.26 -0.49 -7.71
C GLU A 106 36.33 0.68 -6.72
N ALA A 107 37.38 1.49 -6.82
CA ALA A 107 37.62 2.60 -5.88
C ALA A 107 36.56 3.71 -5.95
N GLU A 108 35.87 3.86 -7.09
CA GLU A 108 34.91 4.94 -7.35
C GLU A 108 33.45 4.58 -7.02
N GLU A 109 33.21 3.44 -6.35
CA GLU A 109 31.88 2.97 -5.96
C GLU A 109 30.87 2.93 -7.13
N GLY A 110 31.23 2.18 -8.17
CA GLY A 110 30.43 2.01 -9.39
C GLY A 110 30.94 2.83 -10.56
N LEU A 111 30.21 2.79 -11.68
CA LEU A 111 30.59 3.47 -12.91
C LEU A 111 29.63 4.61 -13.22
N MET A 112 30.17 5.80 -13.42
CA MET A 112 29.42 6.93 -13.97
C MET A 112 28.96 6.60 -15.40
N ALA A 113 27.67 6.77 -15.65
CA ALA A 113 27.06 6.43 -16.94
C ALA A 113 25.99 7.44 -17.41
N PRO A 114 26.13 8.75 -17.18
CA PRO A 114 25.12 9.73 -17.59
C PRO A 114 24.86 9.67 -19.10
N GLY A 115 23.60 9.77 -19.50
CA GLY A 115 23.14 9.66 -20.89
C GLY A 115 23.17 8.25 -21.48
N ARG A 116 23.77 7.27 -20.81
CA ARG A 116 23.67 5.86 -21.24
C ARG A 116 22.30 5.30 -20.91
N ARG A 117 21.95 4.22 -21.60
CA ARG A 117 20.67 3.53 -21.43
C ARG A 117 20.85 2.15 -20.82
N VAL A 118 19.94 1.80 -19.93
CA VAL A 118 19.69 0.44 -19.48
C VAL A 118 18.70 -0.19 -20.45
N ILE A 119 19.12 -1.25 -21.12
CA ILE A 119 18.30 -2.06 -22.02
C ILE A 119 17.84 -3.30 -21.26
N PHE A 120 16.54 -3.59 -21.28
CA PHE A 120 15.95 -4.71 -20.57
C PHE A 120 15.87 -5.98 -21.43
N GLU A 121 16.00 -7.13 -20.77
CA GLU A 121 16.07 -8.48 -21.37
C GLU A 121 15.27 -9.48 -20.50
N GLY A 122 15.09 -10.70 -21.00
CA GLY A 122 14.47 -11.79 -20.24
C GLY A 122 13.09 -11.44 -19.71
N ALA A 123 12.85 -11.72 -18.43
CA ALA A 123 11.60 -11.38 -17.73
C ALA A 123 11.26 -9.87 -17.73
N LEU A 124 12.23 -8.99 -18.01
CA LEU A 124 12.01 -7.53 -18.12
C LEU A 124 11.98 -7.03 -19.57
N GLY A 125 12.07 -7.89 -20.58
CA GLY A 125 12.28 -7.49 -21.99
C GLY A 125 11.19 -6.61 -22.61
N ASN A 126 10.01 -6.50 -21.98
CA ASN A 126 8.93 -5.62 -22.42
C ASN A 126 9.02 -4.19 -21.85
N LEU A 127 10.00 -3.90 -20.98
CA LEU A 127 10.19 -2.56 -20.43
C LEU A 127 10.90 -1.65 -21.44
N GLU A 128 10.43 -0.41 -21.51
CA GLU A 128 11.12 0.63 -22.26
C GLU A 128 12.51 0.90 -21.67
N PRO A 129 13.54 1.13 -22.52
CA PRO A 129 14.88 1.33 -22.00
C PRO A 129 15.01 2.65 -21.24
N GLN A 130 15.62 2.61 -20.05
CA GLN A 130 15.76 3.74 -19.15
C GLN A 130 17.08 4.49 -19.38
N THR A 131 17.03 5.81 -19.48
CA THR A 131 18.24 6.67 -19.50
C THR A 131 18.73 6.94 -18.07
N ILE A 132 20.05 6.90 -17.88
CA ILE A 132 20.72 7.30 -16.64
C ILE A 132 20.94 8.82 -16.70
N LEU A 133 20.42 9.54 -15.71
CA LEU A 133 20.29 11.00 -15.81
C LEU A 133 21.52 11.74 -15.31
N THR A 134 22.06 11.31 -14.17
CA THR A 134 23.13 12.03 -13.49
C THR A 134 24.37 11.16 -13.34
N ASP A 135 25.45 11.81 -12.92
CA ASP A 135 26.69 11.18 -12.48
C ASP A 135 26.79 11.12 -10.96
N LEU A 136 25.69 11.38 -10.24
CA LEU A 136 25.62 11.20 -8.80
C LEU A 136 25.70 9.71 -8.48
N LEU A 137 26.28 9.39 -7.32
CA LEU A 137 26.47 8.01 -6.85
C LEU A 137 25.19 7.15 -6.93
N ILE A 138 24.03 7.74 -6.65
CA ILE A 138 22.73 7.06 -6.70
C ILE A 138 22.33 6.58 -8.11
N ASP A 139 22.88 7.20 -9.16
CA ASP A 139 22.66 6.88 -10.57
C ASP A 139 23.85 6.11 -11.18
N HIS A 140 24.90 5.82 -10.40
CA HIS A 140 25.97 4.93 -10.85
C HIS A 140 25.42 3.55 -11.23
N VAL A 141 26.13 2.89 -12.14
CA VAL A 141 25.87 1.50 -12.48
C VAL A 141 26.91 0.57 -11.89
N TYR A 142 26.48 -0.63 -11.54
CA TYR A 142 27.24 -1.66 -10.86
C TYR A 142 27.15 -2.95 -11.68
N PRO A 143 27.95 -3.08 -12.75
CA PRO A 143 27.90 -4.27 -13.58
C PRO A 143 28.32 -5.52 -12.78
N THR A 144 27.59 -6.61 -12.96
CA THR A 144 27.89 -7.90 -12.34
C THR A 144 28.15 -8.96 -13.41
N THR A 145 28.85 -10.03 -13.04
CA THR A 145 29.02 -11.19 -13.91
C THR A 145 28.11 -12.31 -13.42
N PRO A 146 27.07 -12.72 -14.19
CA PRO A 146 26.17 -13.79 -13.80
C PRO A 146 26.90 -15.13 -13.77
N LEU A 147 26.57 -15.97 -12.78
CA LEU A 147 27.00 -17.36 -12.75
C LEU A 147 26.13 -18.22 -13.68
N GLU A 148 26.54 -19.47 -13.91
CA GLU A 148 25.78 -20.41 -14.73
C GLU A 148 24.34 -20.57 -14.20
N GLY A 149 23.37 -20.59 -15.12
CA GLY A 149 21.95 -20.71 -14.79
C GLY A 149 21.27 -19.43 -14.30
N VAL A 150 21.98 -18.31 -14.20
CA VAL A 150 21.40 -17.00 -13.85
C VAL A 150 20.96 -16.25 -15.11
N GLU A 151 19.69 -15.86 -15.13
CA GLU A 151 19.08 -15.10 -16.22
C GLU A 151 19.60 -13.65 -16.21
N VAL A 152 19.87 -13.09 -17.38
CA VAL A 152 20.16 -11.66 -17.55
C VAL A 152 18.86 -10.90 -17.79
N LEU A 153 18.64 -9.85 -17.01
CA LEU A 153 17.45 -9.00 -17.09
C LEU A 153 17.71 -7.61 -17.65
N ALA A 154 18.95 -7.12 -17.59
CA ALA A 154 19.28 -5.80 -18.10
C ALA A 154 20.78 -5.61 -18.39
N ARG A 155 21.09 -4.76 -19.37
CA ARG A 155 22.45 -4.37 -19.74
C ARG A 155 22.60 -2.87 -19.95
N THR A 156 23.82 -2.40 -19.77
CA THR A 156 24.29 -1.12 -20.32
C THR A 156 25.50 -1.39 -21.21
N GLN A 157 26.06 -0.35 -21.82
CA GLN A 157 27.36 -0.47 -22.50
C GLN A 157 28.49 -0.94 -21.56
N ALA A 158 28.35 -0.73 -20.25
CA ALA A 158 29.34 -1.14 -19.25
C ALA A 158 29.23 -2.62 -18.84
N GLY A 159 28.15 -3.32 -19.23
CA GLY A 159 27.96 -4.74 -18.92
C GLY A 159 26.55 -5.08 -18.42
N VAL A 160 26.43 -6.24 -17.79
CA VAL A 160 25.18 -6.73 -17.19
C VAL A 160 24.90 -5.96 -15.91
N VAL A 161 23.75 -5.29 -15.84
CA VAL A 161 23.31 -4.53 -14.66
C VAL A 161 22.00 -5.07 -14.09
N GLY A 162 21.49 -6.18 -14.62
CA GLY A 162 20.30 -6.84 -14.10
C GLY A 162 20.41 -8.36 -14.24
N THR A 163 20.15 -9.08 -13.16
CA THR A 163 20.17 -10.56 -13.16
C THR A 163 19.04 -11.14 -12.32
N ARG A 164 18.66 -12.38 -12.61
CA ARG A 164 17.68 -13.15 -11.82
C ARG A 164 18.14 -14.59 -11.63
N ARG A 165 18.21 -14.99 -10.36
CA ARG A 165 18.37 -16.37 -9.94
C ARG A 165 17.04 -16.92 -9.45
N ILE A 166 16.64 -18.09 -9.95
CA ILE A 166 15.48 -18.83 -9.46
C ILE A 166 15.93 -19.86 -8.41
N PHE A 167 15.14 -19.98 -7.33
CA PHE A 167 15.35 -20.98 -6.28
C PHE A 167 14.45 -22.19 -6.52
N PRO A 168 14.85 -23.40 -6.07
CA PRO A 168 14.01 -24.60 -6.20
C PRO A 168 12.61 -24.47 -5.59
N GLY A 169 12.45 -23.65 -4.55
CA GLY A 169 11.14 -23.35 -3.92
C GLY A 169 10.26 -22.38 -4.72
N GLY A 170 10.65 -21.99 -5.94
CA GLY A 170 9.89 -21.09 -6.81
C GLY A 170 10.12 -19.60 -6.56
N GLY A 171 10.89 -19.24 -5.53
CA GLY A 171 11.26 -17.85 -5.27
C GLY A 171 12.43 -17.40 -6.13
N SER A 172 12.81 -16.13 -6.03
CA SER A 172 13.92 -15.60 -6.82
C SER A 172 14.68 -14.46 -6.17
N ALA A 173 15.97 -14.37 -6.48
CA ALA A 173 16.85 -13.27 -6.10
C ALA A 173 17.25 -12.48 -7.35
N ILE A 174 16.97 -11.17 -7.34
CA ILE A 174 17.19 -10.26 -8.46
C ILE A 174 18.20 -9.19 -8.05
N THR A 175 19.20 -8.95 -8.90
CA THR A 175 20.05 -7.76 -8.77
C THR A 175 19.71 -6.77 -9.86
N LEU A 176 19.68 -5.49 -9.52
CA LEU A 176 19.61 -4.37 -10.44
C LEU A 176 20.71 -3.40 -10.03
N GLY A 177 21.87 -3.53 -10.65
CA GLY A 177 23.05 -2.69 -10.45
C GLY A 177 22.88 -1.29 -11.06
N PHE A 178 21.73 -0.66 -10.86
CA PHE A 178 21.41 0.72 -11.21
C PHE A 178 20.18 1.12 -10.39
N ARG A 179 19.79 2.39 -10.44
CA ARG A 179 18.54 2.89 -9.88
C ARG A 179 17.41 2.84 -10.92
N PRO A 180 16.41 1.97 -10.78
CA PRO A 180 15.17 2.08 -11.52
C PRO A 180 14.46 3.38 -11.14
N ARG A 181 13.95 4.08 -12.13
CA ARG A 181 13.27 5.36 -11.98
C ARG A 181 11.78 5.15 -11.81
N ASP A 182 11.17 5.97 -10.97
CA ASP A 182 9.73 6.21 -10.95
C ASP A 182 9.54 7.70 -10.65
N ASP A 183 8.70 8.35 -11.44
CA ASP A 183 8.33 9.75 -11.32
C ASP A 183 6.83 9.81 -11.61
N GLN A 184 6.04 9.53 -10.57
CA GLN A 184 4.58 9.40 -10.70
C GLN A 184 3.89 10.73 -10.97
N SER A 185 4.44 11.81 -10.42
CA SER A 185 3.93 13.17 -10.62
C SER A 185 4.38 13.80 -11.93
N GLY A 186 5.28 13.13 -12.66
CA GLY A 186 5.83 13.65 -13.90
C GLY A 186 6.52 14.99 -13.67
N SER A 187 7.25 15.12 -12.55
CA SER A 187 7.91 16.36 -12.12
C SER A 187 8.88 16.92 -13.18
N LEU A 188 9.41 16.07 -14.06
CA LEU A 188 10.27 16.45 -15.19
C LEU A 188 9.48 16.78 -16.48
N GLY A 189 8.16 16.91 -16.41
CA GLY A 189 7.26 17.10 -17.55
C GLY A 189 6.83 15.81 -18.24
N TYR A 190 7.28 14.65 -17.74
CA TYR A 190 6.86 13.33 -18.21
C TYR A 190 6.95 12.32 -17.08
N GLU A 191 6.07 11.33 -17.11
CA GLU A 191 6.06 10.23 -16.15
C GLU A 191 7.20 9.24 -16.42
N SER A 192 7.87 8.77 -15.37
CA SER A 192 8.76 7.60 -15.44
C SER A 192 8.15 6.45 -14.64
N ARG A 193 8.16 5.23 -15.18
CA ARG A 193 7.48 4.06 -14.58
C ARG A 193 8.35 2.83 -14.39
N THR A 194 9.64 2.90 -14.74
CA THR A 194 10.53 1.74 -14.84
C THR A 194 10.47 0.85 -13.61
N TRP A 195 10.43 1.46 -12.40
CA TRP A 195 10.41 0.68 -11.19
C TRP A 195 9.13 -0.13 -11.03
N PHE A 196 7.98 0.51 -11.20
CA PHE A 196 6.69 -0.15 -11.13
C PHE A 196 6.57 -1.26 -12.19
N GLU A 197 6.94 -0.98 -13.43
CA GLU A 197 6.87 -1.97 -14.52
C GLU A 197 7.79 -3.17 -14.25
N ALA A 198 8.97 -2.95 -13.68
CA ALA A 198 9.88 -4.03 -13.29
C ALA A 198 9.27 -4.88 -12.18
N LEU A 199 8.71 -4.25 -11.15
CA LEU A 199 8.04 -4.95 -10.05
C LEU A 199 6.81 -5.73 -10.54
N LEU A 200 6.03 -5.15 -11.46
CA LEU A 200 4.89 -5.82 -12.09
C LEU A 200 5.33 -7.04 -12.90
N ALA A 201 6.33 -6.90 -13.77
CA ALA A 201 6.88 -7.98 -14.59
C ALA A 201 7.48 -9.12 -13.73
N LEU A 202 8.04 -8.78 -12.57
CA LEU A 202 8.55 -9.74 -11.57
C LEU A 202 7.45 -10.31 -10.66
N GLY A 203 6.19 -9.94 -10.86
CA GLY A 203 5.04 -10.49 -10.12
C GLY A 203 4.87 -9.95 -8.69
N ALA A 204 5.34 -8.73 -8.39
CA ALA A 204 5.20 -8.08 -7.07
C ALA A 204 3.74 -7.86 -6.64
N TYR A 205 2.84 -7.72 -7.61
CA TYR A 205 1.44 -7.34 -7.39
C TYR A 205 0.48 -8.44 -7.87
N PRO A 206 0.47 -9.63 -7.24
CA PRO A 206 -0.47 -10.67 -7.63
C PRO A 206 -1.90 -10.22 -7.33
N GLY A 207 -2.80 -10.44 -8.28
CA GLY A 207 -4.24 -10.29 -8.08
C GLY A 207 -4.77 -11.32 -7.06
N SER A 208 -6.03 -11.15 -6.65
CA SER A 208 -6.73 -12.07 -5.74
C SER A 208 -6.96 -13.47 -6.34
N GLY A 209 -6.88 -13.59 -7.67
CA GLY A 209 -7.21 -14.81 -8.41
C GLY A 209 -8.70 -15.03 -8.66
N ARG A 210 -9.59 -14.12 -8.19
CA ARG A 210 -11.04 -14.22 -8.43
C ARG A 210 -11.40 -14.01 -9.90
N TRP A 211 -10.62 -13.23 -10.64
CA TRP A 211 -10.79 -12.97 -12.06
C TRP A 211 -9.49 -13.28 -12.81
N PRO A 212 -9.47 -14.27 -13.72
CA PRO A 212 -8.25 -14.68 -14.42
C PRO A 212 -7.58 -13.55 -15.21
N ASP A 213 -8.38 -12.69 -15.85
CA ASP A 213 -7.91 -11.65 -16.78
C ASP A 213 -7.86 -10.26 -16.16
N THR A 214 -7.87 -10.15 -14.82
CA THR A 214 -7.85 -8.84 -14.17
C THR A 214 -6.97 -8.84 -12.95
N ASN A 215 -5.99 -7.93 -12.94
CA ASN A 215 -5.23 -7.64 -11.74
C ASN A 215 -6.00 -6.65 -10.87
N ASP A 216 -6.63 -7.16 -9.81
CA ASP A 216 -7.40 -6.41 -8.82
C ASP A 216 -6.57 -6.07 -7.56
N ASN A 217 -5.25 -6.20 -7.63
CA ASN A 217 -4.34 -5.84 -6.54
C ASN A 217 -4.38 -4.34 -6.24
N THR A 218 -4.46 -3.96 -4.96
CA THR A 218 -4.61 -2.56 -4.52
C THR A 218 -3.42 -1.68 -4.92
N GLU A 219 -2.21 -2.22 -4.88
CA GLU A 219 -0.99 -1.50 -5.26
C GLU A 219 -0.94 -1.29 -6.79
N TYR A 220 -1.31 -2.31 -7.58
CA TYR A 220 -1.44 -2.20 -9.04
C TYR A 220 -2.49 -1.17 -9.46
N LEU A 221 -3.68 -1.21 -8.84
CA LEU A 221 -4.77 -0.29 -9.14
C LEU A 221 -4.42 1.15 -8.75
N SER A 222 -3.74 1.35 -7.62
CA SER A 222 -3.25 2.67 -7.21
C SER A 222 -2.32 3.28 -8.27
N ARG A 223 -1.51 2.44 -8.91
CA ARG A 223 -0.53 2.89 -9.89
C ARG A 223 -1.05 3.00 -11.32
N THR A 224 -2.19 2.39 -11.63
CA THR A 224 -2.76 2.33 -12.99
C THR A 224 -4.09 3.07 -13.13
N THR A 225 -4.75 3.43 -12.03
CA THR A 225 -6.04 4.16 -12.03
C THR A 225 -5.89 5.52 -11.36
N ARG A 226 -6.90 6.39 -11.46
CA ARG A 226 -6.92 7.69 -10.77
C ARG A 226 -7.19 7.61 -9.27
N TYR A 227 -7.34 6.42 -8.71
CA TYR A 227 -7.70 6.20 -7.31
C TYR A 227 -6.55 5.57 -6.55
N LEU A 228 -6.40 5.94 -5.29
CA LEU A 228 -5.56 5.28 -4.31
C LEU A 228 -6.39 4.20 -3.63
N PHE A 229 -6.04 2.92 -3.83
CA PHE A 229 -6.66 1.79 -3.16
C PHE A 229 -5.75 1.25 -2.06
N CYS A 230 -6.34 0.90 -0.92
CA CYS A 230 -5.61 0.31 0.20
C CYS A 230 -6.40 -0.86 0.79
N ARG A 231 -5.69 -1.92 1.20
CA ARG A 231 -6.26 -3.05 1.94
C ARG A 231 -5.70 -3.10 3.35
N PHE A 232 -6.53 -3.52 4.30
CA PHE A 232 -6.18 -3.64 5.70
C PHE A 232 -6.18 -5.11 6.15
N PRO A 233 -5.39 -5.49 7.16
CA PRO A 233 -5.33 -6.88 7.67
C PRO A 233 -6.69 -7.44 8.11
N ASN A 234 -7.63 -6.58 8.49
CA ASN A 234 -8.97 -6.97 8.91
C ASN A 234 -9.94 -7.19 7.72
N GLY A 235 -9.45 -7.17 6.48
CA GLY A 235 -10.24 -7.34 5.24
C GLY A 235 -10.91 -6.06 4.71
N THR A 236 -10.69 -4.91 5.35
CA THR A 236 -11.23 -3.62 4.83
C THR A 236 -10.50 -3.22 3.56
N VAL A 237 -11.24 -2.71 2.58
CA VAL A 237 -10.72 -2.04 1.39
C VAL A 237 -11.13 -0.57 1.45
N ALA A 238 -10.18 0.33 1.19
CA ALA A 238 -10.41 1.77 1.12
C ALA A 238 -9.99 2.32 -0.24
N VAL A 239 -10.65 3.41 -0.64
CA VAL A 239 -10.43 4.12 -1.89
C VAL A 239 -10.54 5.63 -1.67
N ALA A 240 -9.68 6.40 -2.33
CA ALA A 240 -9.75 7.86 -2.43
C ALA A 240 -9.24 8.33 -3.80
N PRO A 241 -9.59 9.53 -4.29
CA PRO A 241 -8.90 10.16 -5.41
C PRO A 241 -7.39 10.24 -5.15
N HIS A 242 -6.58 9.88 -6.14
CA HIS A 242 -5.13 9.83 -6.00
C HIS A 242 -4.52 11.19 -6.33
N LEU A 243 -3.60 11.66 -5.49
CA LEU A 243 -2.81 12.88 -5.75
C LEU A 243 -1.54 12.61 -6.57
N ARG A 244 -1.40 11.47 -7.26
CA ARG A 244 -0.12 11.10 -7.89
C ARG A 244 0.29 12.06 -8.99
N ASP A 245 -0.69 12.59 -9.72
CA ASP A 245 -0.46 13.49 -10.86
C ASP A 245 -0.32 14.96 -10.40
N VAL A 246 -0.33 15.22 -9.09
CA VAL A 246 -0.15 16.56 -8.52
C VAL A 246 1.35 16.81 -8.32
N PRO A 247 1.95 17.77 -9.05
CA PRO A 247 3.34 18.12 -8.85
C PRO A 247 3.58 18.67 -7.44
N GLU A 248 4.70 18.28 -6.85
CA GLU A 248 5.16 18.86 -5.60
C GLU A 248 5.69 20.28 -5.88
N ASP A 249 4.92 21.31 -5.51
CA ASP A 249 5.21 22.73 -5.77
C ASP A 249 5.23 23.56 -4.46
N TRP A 250 5.80 22.99 -3.39
CA TRP A 250 6.04 23.72 -2.14
C TRP A 250 7.45 24.32 -2.11
N ASP A 251 7.61 25.42 -1.37
CA ASP A 251 8.80 26.27 -1.43
C ASP A 251 9.97 25.85 -0.51
N GLY A 252 9.88 24.70 0.16
CA GLY A 252 10.99 24.13 0.93
C GLY A 252 11.16 24.65 2.37
N GLY A 253 10.21 25.43 2.92
CA GLY A 253 10.35 26.06 4.25
C GLY A 253 9.90 25.23 5.47
N PHE A 254 10.52 25.45 6.64
CA PHE A 254 10.11 24.84 7.92
C PHE A 254 8.76 25.36 8.46
N ALA A 255 8.32 26.54 8.01
CA ALA A 255 7.08 27.18 8.45
C ALA A 255 6.19 27.50 7.25
N ARG A 256 4.88 27.37 7.44
CA ARG A 256 3.88 27.73 6.44
C ARG A 256 3.76 29.25 6.30
N ASP A 257 3.76 29.73 5.06
CA ASP A 257 3.48 31.12 4.70
C ASP A 257 2.19 31.15 3.88
N ALA A 258 1.12 31.71 4.45
CA ALA A 258 -0.20 31.70 3.83
C ALA A 258 -0.25 32.41 2.46
N VAL A 259 0.58 33.44 2.26
CA VAL A 259 0.62 34.18 0.98
C VAL A 259 1.29 33.32 -0.08
N ARG A 260 2.39 32.66 0.26
CA ARG A 260 3.10 31.75 -0.66
C ARG A 260 2.27 30.50 -0.96
N ASP A 261 1.64 29.92 0.05
CA ASP A 261 0.72 28.79 -0.10
C ASP A 261 -0.41 29.13 -1.08
N ALA A 262 -1.06 30.28 -0.89
CA ALA A 262 -2.12 30.73 -1.80
C ALA A 262 -1.61 30.97 -3.23
N ALA A 263 -0.36 31.38 -3.41
CA ALA A 263 0.26 31.53 -4.72
C ALA A 263 0.57 30.18 -5.38
N ALA A 264 1.03 29.18 -4.61
CA ALA A 264 1.26 27.82 -5.08
C ALA A 264 -0.07 27.13 -5.47
N MET A 265 -1.11 27.26 -4.64
CA MET A 265 -2.42 26.68 -4.90
C MET A 265 -3.10 27.21 -6.17
N LYS A 266 -2.70 28.38 -6.70
CA LYS A 266 -3.18 28.88 -8.00
C LYS A 266 -2.57 28.13 -9.21
N ARG A 267 -1.46 27.43 -9.02
CA ARG A 267 -0.75 26.67 -10.06
C ARG A 267 -1.07 25.17 -10.01
N VAL A 268 -1.55 24.69 -8.86
CA VAL A 268 -1.88 23.29 -8.64
C VAL A 268 -3.31 23.00 -9.10
N ALA A 269 -3.46 22.04 -10.01
CA ALA A 269 -4.76 21.45 -10.33
C ALA A 269 -4.99 20.22 -9.44
N LEU A 270 -5.91 20.31 -8.48
CA LEU A 270 -6.30 19.17 -7.67
C LEU A 270 -7.23 18.23 -8.44
N PRO A 271 -7.12 16.90 -8.25
CA PRO A 271 -8.07 15.96 -8.81
C PRO A 271 -9.46 16.18 -8.21
N SER A 272 -10.50 15.71 -8.92
CA SER A 272 -11.87 15.72 -8.41
C SER A 272 -11.97 14.98 -7.08
N GLU A 273 -12.78 15.51 -6.17
CA GLU A 273 -13.16 14.84 -4.92
C GLU A 273 -14.18 13.72 -5.14
N GLU A 274 -14.79 13.63 -6.34
CA GLU A 274 -15.77 12.62 -6.69
C GLU A 274 -15.13 11.23 -6.83
N ILE A 275 -15.80 10.24 -6.25
CA ILE A 275 -15.52 8.83 -6.44
C ILE A 275 -16.71 8.26 -7.22
N ASP A 276 -16.41 7.77 -8.42
CA ASP A 276 -17.34 7.04 -9.26
C ASP A 276 -16.71 5.68 -9.63
N LEU A 277 -17.25 4.62 -9.05
CA LEU A 277 -16.86 3.24 -9.29
C LEU A 277 -18.03 2.51 -9.95
N GLN A 278 -17.76 1.86 -11.08
CA GLN A 278 -18.74 1.08 -11.83
C GLN A 278 -18.22 -0.36 -11.99
N GLY A 279 -18.62 -1.25 -11.09
CA GLY A 279 -18.16 -2.64 -11.10
C GLY A 279 -16.64 -2.81 -10.99
N VAL A 280 -15.96 -1.89 -10.31
CA VAL A 280 -14.50 -1.90 -10.19
C VAL A 280 -14.08 -3.13 -9.38
N ARG A 281 -13.18 -3.93 -9.95
CA ARG A 281 -12.62 -5.12 -9.30
C ARG A 281 -11.44 -4.71 -8.44
N VAL A 282 -11.54 -4.94 -7.13
CA VAL A 282 -10.48 -4.62 -6.15
C VAL A 282 -10.45 -5.65 -5.03
N HIS A 283 -9.27 -6.23 -4.79
CA HIS A 283 -8.98 -7.16 -3.71
C HIS A 283 -10.04 -8.27 -3.52
N GLY A 284 -10.45 -8.88 -4.63
CA GLY A 284 -11.43 -9.94 -4.65
C GLY A 284 -12.88 -9.46 -4.57
N HIS A 285 -13.18 -8.17 -4.70
CA HIS A 285 -14.53 -7.61 -4.69
C HIS A 285 -14.86 -6.82 -5.96
N SER A 286 -16.11 -6.89 -6.42
CA SER A 286 -16.65 -6.01 -7.48
C SER A 286 -17.46 -4.90 -6.82
N VAL A 287 -17.09 -3.64 -7.03
CA VAL A 287 -17.62 -2.50 -6.28
C VAL A 287 -18.26 -1.47 -7.23
N THR A 288 -19.51 -1.10 -6.93
CA THR A 288 -20.17 0.07 -7.51
C THR A 288 -20.50 1.06 -6.40
N TYR A 289 -20.05 2.29 -6.54
CA TYR A 289 -20.17 3.34 -5.52
C TYR A 289 -20.09 4.73 -6.17
N ASN A 290 -20.93 5.65 -5.69
CA ASN A 290 -20.87 7.06 -6.00
C ASN A 290 -20.86 7.87 -4.69
N GLY A 291 -19.92 8.78 -4.55
CA GLY A 291 -19.78 9.65 -3.38
C GLY A 291 -18.51 10.48 -3.46
N ARG A 292 -18.02 11.00 -2.32
CA ARG A 292 -16.87 11.94 -2.30
C ARG A 292 -15.77 11.57 -1.31
N TRP A 293 -14.60 12.16 -1.52
CA TRP A 293 -13.38 12.13 -0.70
C TRP A 293 -12.77 10.74 -0.51
N SER A 294 -13.36 9.92 0.34
CA SER A 294 -12.84 8.60 0.65
C SER A 294 -13.98 7.67 1.00
N MET A 295 -13.85 6.41 0.60
CA MET A 295 -14.76 5.35 0.97
C MET A 295 -13.96 4.16 1.49
N ALA A 296 -14.45 3.52 2.55
CA ALA A 296 -13.94 2.26 3.02
C ALA A 296 -15.10 1.29 3.26
N PHE A 297 -14.92 0.03 2.91
CA PHE A 297 -15.90 -1.01 3.15
C PHE A 297 -15.23 -2.30 3.62
N ARG A 298 -15.99 -3.10 4.37
CA ARG A 298 -15.59 -4.45 4.75
C ARG A 298 -16.80 -5.36 4.67
N MET A 299 -16.68 -6.40 3.85
CA MET A 299 -17.64 -7.50 3.84
C MET A 299 -17.31 -8.49 4.98
N GLY A 300 -18.33 -9.11 5.56
CA GLY A 300 -18.13 -10.12 6.61
C GLY A 300 -19.35 -11.02 6.77
N ALA A 301 -19.17 -12.17 7.41
CA ALA A 301 -20.28 -13.06 7.75
C ALA A 301 -21.01 -12.55 9.02
N ARG A 302 -22.28 -12.94 9.18
CA ARG A 302 -22.94 -12.89 10.49
C ARG A 302 -22.35 -14.01 11.35
N ASP A 303 -22.02 -13.70 12.60
CA ASP A 303 -21.39 -14.66 13.52
C ASP A 303 -22.20 -15.97 13.60
N GLY A 304 -21.50 -17.11 13.57
CA GLY A 304 -22.09 -18.43 13.85
C GLY A 304 -22.72 -19.19 12.68
N VAL A 305 -22.75 -18.66 11.45
CA VAL A 305 -23.35 -19.37 10.30
C VAL A 305 -22.54 -19.18 9.02
N SER A 306 -21.67 -20.14 8.66
CA SER A 306 -20.83 -20.05 7.45
C SER A 306 -21.60 -20.18 6.12
N SER A 307 -22.91 -20.46 6.17
CA SER A 307 -23.78 -20.61 5.00
C SER A 307 -24.56 -19.33 4.64
N GLN A 308 -24.47 -18.26 5.43
CA GLN A 308 -25.13 -16.99 5.11
C GLN A 308 -24.30 -16.16 4.13
N LYS A 309 -25.00 -15.41 3.27
CA LYS A 309 -24.37 -14.42 2.39
C LYS A 309 -23.63 -13.37 3.23
N PRO A 310 -22.43 -12.92 2.81
CA PRO A 310 -21.73 -11.82 3.46
C PRO A 310 -22.61 -10.57 3.55
N ILE A 311 -22.40 -9.76 4.57
CA ILE A 311 -23.03 -8.46 4.74
C ILE A 311 -21.97 -7.35 4.69
N LEU A 312 -22.42 -6.12 4.44
CA LEU A 312 -21.60 -4.92 4.61
C LEU A 312 -21.38 -4.66 6.11
N LEU A 313 -20.38 -5.35 6.67
CA LEU A 313 -20.09 -5.39 8.10
C LEU A 313 -19.58 -4.04 8.63
N ALA A 314 -18.81 -3.32 7.82
CA ALA A 314 -18.37 -1.97 8.14
C ALA A 314 -18.32 -1.13 6.87
N PHE A 315 -18.58 0.15 7.02
CA PHE A 315 -18.55 1.13 5.94
C PHE A 315 -18.16 2.50 6.49
N ALA A 316 -17.46 3.28 5.69
CA ALA A 316 -17.29 4.71 5.87
C ALA A 316 -17.35 5.37 4.50
N GLY A 317 -18.14 6.42 4.36
CA GLY A 317 -18.31 7.13 3.09
C GLY A 317 -18.92 8.50 3.29
N ALA A 318 -18.91 9.28 2.22
CA ALA A 318 -19.41 10.65 2.20
C ALA A 318 -20.21 10.92 0.94
N HIS A 319 -21.24 11.76 1.06
CA HIS A 319 -22.14 12.16 -0.02
C HIS A 319 -22.74 10.97 -0.79
N CYS A 320 -23.19 9.95 -0.05
CA CYS A 320 -23.70 8.70 -0.61
C CYS A 320 -24.89 8.17 0.20
N ASP A 321 -25.67 7.28 -0.38
CA ASP A 321 -26.81 6.61 0.26
C ASP A 321 -26.75 5.07 0.16
N ARG A 322 -25.83 4.56 -0.67
CA ARG A 322 -25.70 3.15 -1.00
C ARG A 322 -24.31 2.75 -1.45
N ILE A 323 -24.09 1.45 -1.48
CA ILE A 323 -22.97 0.79 -2.16
C ILE A 323 -23.43 -0.58 -2.66
N THR A 324 -22.90 -1.02 -3.80
CA THR A 324 -23.04 -2.40 -4.26
C THR A 324 -21.68 -3.09 -4.20
N VAL A 325 -21.60 -4.20 -3.46
CA VAL A 325 -20.40 -5.04 -3.40
C VAL A 325 -20.79 -6.46 -3.78
N ASP A 326 -20.09 -7.04 -4.76
CA ASP A 326 -20.32 -8.41 -5.24
C ASP A 326 -21.77 -8.68 -5.68
N GLY A 327 -22.41 -7.67 -6.27
CA GLY A 327 -23.80 -7.72 -6.72
C GLY A 327 -24.84 -7.55 -5.61
N GLN A 328 -24.42 -7.34 -4.36
CA GLN A 328 -25.32 -7.05 -3.24
C GLN A 328 -25.37 -5.55 -2.99
N GLU A 329 -26.52 -4.94 -3.26
CA GLU A 329 -26.78 -3.54 -2.95
C GLU A 329 -27.14 -3.39 -1.47
N THR A 330 -26.53 -2.42 -0.80
CA THR A 330 -26.91 -1.97 0.53
C THR A 330 -27.31 -0.50 0.44
N VAL A 331 -28.61 -0.23 0.57
CA VAL A 331 -29.16 1.13 0.68
C VAL A 331 -29.31 1.46 2.16
N PHE A 332 -28.45 2.34 2.68
CA PHE A 332 -28.39 2.66 4.11
C PHE A 332 -29.07 3.98 4.46
N ALA A 333 -29.46 4.80 3.48
CA ALA A 333 -30.21 6.03 3.69
C ALA A 333 -31.24 6.24 2.57
N ASP A 334 -32.27 7.07 2.81
CA ASP A 334 -33.29 7.41 1.81
C ASP A 334 -32.77 8.37 0.72
N GLY A 335 -31.62 8.98 0.96
CA GLY A 335 -30.90 9.86 0.03
C GLY A 335 -29.48 10.16 0.55
N PRO A 336 -28.65 10.87 -0.24
CA PRO A 336 -27.25 11.08 0.12
C PRO A 336 -27.06 11.77 1.47
N VAL A 337 -26.21 11.22 2.32
CA VAL A 337 -25.81 11.83 3.61
C VAL A 337 -24.40 12.40 3.50
N ASP A 338 -24.10 13.48 4.23
CA ASP A 338 -22.80 14.18 4.15
C ASP A 338 -21.66 13.22 4.51
N GLN A 339 -21.82 12.47 5.61
CA GLN A 339 -20.87 11.46 6.05
C GLN A 339 -21.58 10.38 6.86
N ILE A 340 -21.16 9.13 6.67
CA ILE A 340 -21.61 8.00 7.46
C ILE A 340 -20.46 7.04 7.69
N ALA A 341 -20.38 6.50 8.90
CA ALA A 341 -19.49 5.40 9.23
C ALA A 341 -20.15 4.45 10.23
N TRP A 342 -19.91 3.15 10.07
CA TRP A 342 -20.19 2.16 11.09
C TRP A 342 -19.19 1.02 11.05
N GLY A 343 -19.02 0.36 12.18
CA GLY A 343 -18.27 -0.89 12.27
C GLY A 343 -18.42 -1.55 13.63
N PRO A 344 -18.22 -2.87 13.71
CA PRO A 344 -18.23 -3.59 14.96
C PRO A 344 -17.07 -3.14 15.85
N ILE A 345 -17.32 -3.07 17.16
CA ILE A 345 -16.27 -2.86 18.15
C ILE A 345 -15.54 -4.20 18.34
N PRO A 346 -14.22 -4.25 18.14
CA PRO A 346 -13.44 -5.46 18.35
C PRO A 346 -13.58 -5.99 19.79
N PRO A 347 -13.59 -7.31 20.01
CA PRO A 347 -13.76 -7.90 21.35
C PRO A 347 -12.83 -7.32 22.42
N GLU A 348 -11.57 -7.08 22.08
CA GLU A 348 -10.54 -6.51 22.95
C GLU A 348 -10.82 -5.05 23.38
N ARG A 349 -11.74 -4.37 22.69
CA ARG A 349 -12.21 -3.01 23.02
C ARG A 349 -13.60 -2.99 23.66
N ARG A 350 -14.26 -4.14 23.83
CA ARG A 350 -15.60 -4.21 24.44
C ARG A 350 -15.49 -4.15 25.96
N VAL A 351 -16.32 -3.31 26.57
CA VAL A 351 -16.62 -3.37 28.00
C VAL A 351 -17.88 -4.20 28.14
N VAL A 352 -17.95 -5.15 29.07
CA VAL A 352 -19.17 -5.97 29.28
C VAL A 352 -19.94 -5.44 30.50
N PRO A 353 -21.27 -5.24 30.42
CA PRO A 353 -22.14 -5.26 29.24
C PRO A 353 -22.12 -3.91 28.50
N GLY A 354 -21.58 -3.86 27.29
CA GLY A 354 -21.31 -2.59 26.61
C GLY A 354 -21.39 -2.70 25.10
N ALA A 355 -20.97 -1.63 24.42
CA ALA A 355 -21.23 -1.46 23.01
C ALA A 355 -20.54 -2.52 22.14
N ALA A 356 -21.27 -3.02 21.15
CA ALA A 356 -20.79 -3.99 20.17
C ALA A 356 -20.71 -3.43 18.74
N LEU A 357 -21.40 -2.31 18.47
CA LEU A 357 -21.35 -1.56 17.21
C LEU A 357 -21.15 -0.08 17.51
N GLN A 358 -20.25 0.57 16.75
CA GLN A 358 -20.03 2.01 16.77
C GLN A 358 -20.41 2.60 15.41
N MET A 359 -21.02 3.79 15.43
CA MET A 359 -21.42 4.49 14.22
C MET A 359 -21.35 6.01 14.38
N MET A 360 -21.29 6.72 13.26
CA MET A 360 -21.36 8.18 13.18
C MET A 360 -22.09 8.56 11.91
N VAL A 361 -23.03 9.51 12.01
CA VAL A 361 -23.81 9.99 10.85
C VAL A 361 -23.89 11.51 10.88
N HIS A 362 -23.39 12.14 9.84
CA HIS A 362 -23.62 13.55 9.52
C HIS A 362 -24.75 13.62 8.48
N GLY A 363 -25.98 13.67 8.97
CA GLY A 363 -27.17 13.69 8.13
C GLY A 363 -28.43 13.66 8.99
N THR A 364 -29.59 13.63 8.34
CA THR A 364 -30.91 13.51 8.98
C THR A 364 -31.74 12.47 8.24
N GLY A 365 -32.74 11.89 8.89
CA GLY A 365 -33.61 10.88 8.27
C GLY A 365 -33.36 9.47 8.78
N GLN A 366 -33.89 8.48 8.05
CA GLN A 366 -33.80 7.07 8.41
C GLN A 366 -32.47 6.49 7.92
N ILE A 367 -31.74 5.83 8.83
CA ILE A 367 -30.50 5.12 8.54
C ILE A 367 -30.70 3.62 8.79
N ARG A 368 -30.20 2.78 7.89
CA ARG A 368 -30.34 1.31 7.92
C ARG A 368 -28.97 0.66 7.85
N ILE A 369 -28.54 0.02 8.93
CA ILE A 369 -27.21 -0.58 9.06
C ILE A 369 -27.33 -2.10 9.13
N PRO A 370 -26.80 -2.86 8.15
CA PRO A 370 -26.64 -4.30 8.29
C PRO A 370 -25.73 -4.61 9.48
N THR A 371 -26.12 -5.57 10.31
CA THR A 371 -25.38 -5.86 11.54
C THR A 371 -25.37 -7.36 11.88
N THR A 372 -24.46 -7.74 12.78
CA THR A 372 -24.38 -9.09 13.38
C THR A 372 -25.05 -9.15 14.75
N LEU A 373 -25.54 -8.02 15.28
CA LEU A 373 -26.24 -7.97 16.56
C LEU A 373 -27.51 -8.83 16.55
N THR A 374 -27.81 -9.41 17.70
CA THR A 374 -28.99 -10.25 17.92
C THR A 374 -29.71 -9.87 19.21
N GLY A 375 -30.99 -10.21 19.33
CA GLY A 375 -31.78 -9.91 20.54
C GLY A 375 -32.09 -8.42 20.72
N PRO A 376 -32.50 -8.00 21.93
CA PRO A 376 -32.79 -6.60 22.23
C PRO A 376 -31.54 -5.73 22.10
N VAL A 377 -31.66 -4.64 21.34
CA VAL A 377 -30.58 -3.67 21.12
C VAL A 377 -31.07 -2.28 21.48
N ARG A 378 -30.24 -1.54 22.22
CA ARG A 378 -30.43 -0.11 22.48
C ARG A 378 -29.29 0.69 21.87
N VAL A 379 -29.60 1.88 21.38
CA VAL A 379 -28.62 2.80 20.79
C VAL A 379 -28.51 4.05 21.65
N TYR A 380 -27.29 4.46 21.96
CA TYR A 380 -27.02 5.66 22.75
C TYR A 380 -26.05 6.56 22.01
N ALA A 381 -26.30 7.87 22.03
CA ALA A 381 -25.31 8.86 21.62
C ALA A 381 -24.20 8.98 22.68
N GLU A 382 -23.01 9.41 22.28
CA GLU A 382 -21.93 9.73 23.20
C GLU A 382 -22.33 10.89 24.13
N GLY A 383 -22.06 10.70 25.43
CA GLY A 383 -22.28 11.70 26.47
C GLY A 383 -21.18 12.77 26.50
N ALA A 384 -21.20 13.60 27.55
CA ALA A 384 -20.27 14.73 27.67
C ALA A 384 -18.79 14.33 27.85
N ARG A 385 -18.53 13.08 28.23
CA ARG A 385 -17.17 12.50 28.33
C ARG A 385 -17.03 11.33 27.35
N PRO A 386 -15.86 11.14 26.70
CA PRO A 386 -15.62 9.97 25.87
C PRO A 386 -16.00 8.67 26.59
N GLY A 387 -16.76 7.80 25.92
CA GLY A 387 -17.23 6.53 26.48
C GLY A 387 -18.35 6.62 27.53
N SER A 388 -18.87 7.81 27.85
CA SER A 388 -20.04 7.95 28.71
C SER A 388 -21.35 7.83 27.91
N ARG A 389 -22.40 7.28 28.53
CA ARG A 389 -23.72 7.12 27.94
C ARG A 389 -24.44 8.47 27.87
N GLY A 390 -24.79 8.91 26.67
CA GLY A 390 -25.64 10.07 26.41
C GLY A 390 -27.12 9.68 26.23
N PRO A 391 -27.91 10.52 25.53
CA PRO A 391 -29.32 10.23 25.29
C PRO A 391 -29.51 8.96 24.44
N GLU A 392 -30.58 8.22 24.72
CA GLU A 392 -31.02 7.08 23.92
C GLU A 392 -31.57 7.57 22.57
N VAL A 393 -31.22 6.86 21.51
CA VAL A 393 -31.66 7.12 20.14
C VAL A 393 -32.66 6.05 19.74
N ALA A 394 -33.80 6.47 19.20
CA ALA A 394 -34.82 5.54 18.72
C ALA A 394 -34.24 4.62 17.63
N ALA A 395 -34.24 3.31 17.92
CA ALA A 395 -33.71 2.30 17.04
C ALA A 395 -34.55 1.02 17.08
N THR A 396 -34.63 0.32 15.95
CA THR A 396 -35.26 -0.99 15.82
C THR A 396 -34.30 -1.95 15.14
N LEU A 397 -34.25 -3.20 15.61
CA LEU A 397 -33.48 -4.27 14.98
C LEU A 397 -34.46 -5.28 14.40
N GLU A 398 -34.51 -5.37 13.07
CA GLU A 398 -35.38 -6.29 12.34
C GLU A 398 -34.58 -6.97 11.24
N ASP A 399 -34.66 -8.31 11.13
CA ASP A 399 -33.96 -9.13 10.13
C ASP A 399 -32.45 -8.87 10.01
N GLY A 400 -31.82 -8.46 11.12
CA GLY A 400 -30.40 -8.11 11.21
C GLY A 400 -30.03 -6.80 10.50
N VAL A 401 -31.01 -5.88 10.40
CA VAL A 401 -30.82 -4.49 10.02
C VAL A 401 -31.19 -3.61 11.20
N LEU A 402 -30.24 -2.82 11.67
CA LEU A 402 -30.45 -1.80 12.69
C LEU A 402 -30.93 -0.52 12.00
N SER A 403 -32.18 -0.16 12.25
CA SER A 403 -32.82 1.04 11.75
C SER A 403 -32.80 2.14 12.81
N ILE A 404 -32.29 3.32 12.47
CA ILE A 404 -32.13 4.45 13.40
C ILE A 404 -32.66 5.71 12.74
N ARG A 405 -33.39 6.54 13.49
CA ARG A 405 -33.82 7.86 13.01
C ARG A 405 -32.86 8.93 13.52
N MET A 406 -32.13 9.56 12.61
CA MET A 406 -31.22 10.65 12.93
C MET A 406 -31.99 11.96 13.14
N ILE A 407 -31.74 12.60 14.27
CA ILE A 407 -32.30 13.89 14.67
C ILE A 407 -31.17 14.94 14.81
N PRO A 408 -31.46 16.25 14.72
CA PRO A 408 -30.44 17.29 14.78
C PRO A 408 -29.51 17.21 16.00
N GLU A 409 -30.02 16.77 17.14
CA GLU A 409 -29.30 16.69 18.42
C GLU A 409 -28.23 15.59 18.45
N THR A 410 -28.39 14.54 17.62
CA THR A 410 -27.48 13.39 17.55
C THR A 410 -26.61 13.39 16.28
N ARG A 411 -26.81 14.36 15.38
CA ARG A 411 -25.99 14.54 14.17
C ARG A 411 -24.52 14.74 14.54
N GLY A 412 -23.65 13.98 13.86
CA GLY A 412 -22.20 14.09 14.00
C GLY A 412 -21.63 13.63 15.35
N ARG A 413 -22.44 12.99 16.20
CA ARG A 413 -21.97 12.34 17.43
C ARG A 413 -21.68 10.87 17.14
N TRP A 414 -20.74 10.30 17.90
CA TRP A 414 -20.62 8.86 17.98
C TRP A 414 -21.89 8.27 18.61
N LEU A 415 -22.44 7.23 17.99
CA LEU A 415 -23.51 6.41 18.53
C LEU A 415 -22.98 5.00 18.77
N TYR A 416 -23.56 4.34 19.77
CA TYR A 416 -23.13 3.04 20.25
C TYR A 416 -24.35 2.14 20.40
N ALA A 417 -24.35 0.97 19.75
CA ALA A 417 -25.37 -0.04 19.95
C ALA A 417 -24.91 -1.05 21.01
N VAL A 418 -25.73 -1.25 22.03
CA VAL A 418 -25.52 -2.15 23.16
C VAL A 418 -26.54 -3.29 23.05
N GLN A 419 -26.04 -4.52 23.13
CA GLN A 419 -26.85 -5.73 23.17
C GLN A 419 -27.15 -6.06 24.65
N GLU A 420 -28.43 -6.26 24.98
CA GLU A 420 -28.88 -6.57 26.35
C GLU A 420 -28.81 -8.06 26.70
#